data_AF-A0A932XPQ0-F1
#
_entry.id   AF-A0A932XPQ0-F1
#
_cell.length_a   1.000
_cell.length_b   1.000
_cell.length_c   1.000
_cell.angle_alpha   90.00
_cell.angle_beta   90.00
_cell.angle_gamma   90.00
#
_symmetry.space_group_name_H-M   'P 1'
#
loop_
_entity.id
_entity.type
_entity.pdbx_description
1 polymer ?
#
loop_
_entity_poly.entity_id
_entity_poly.type
_entity_poly.pdbx_seq_one_letter_code
_entity_poly.pdbx_strand_id
1 'polypeptide(L)' 'MAEKTYLIRLGEGARKRHDHKTEKGQVVAFMVQLEVEVEEGVWRPVLRYDCAHDFAHKDRYNP' A
#
# COMPACT_ATOMS: atom_id res chain seq x y z
N MET A 1 18.99 1.57 17.04
CA MET A 1 18.21 2.77 16.68
C MET A 1 16.77 2.53 17.08
N ALA A 2 16.18 3.44 17.84
CA ALA A 2 14.81 3.33 18.35
C ALA A 2 13.90 4.33 17.62
N GLU A 3 12.86 3.82 16.98
CA GLU A 3 11.69 4.53 16.42
C GLU A 3 10.65 3.46 16.04
N LYS A 4 9.33 3.68 16.00
CA LYS A 4 8.37 4.71 16.45
C LYS A 4 6.96 4.13 16.15
N THR A 5 5.91 4.74 16.69
CA THR A 5 4.50 4.37 16.41
C THR A 5 3.86 5.30 15.39
N TYR A 6 2.96 4.77 14.55
CA TYR A 6 2.01 5.57 13.76
C TYR A 6 0.67 4.86 13.58
N LEU A 7 -0.39 5.63 13.42
CA LEU A 7 -1.77 5.18 13.24
C LEU A 7 -2.15 5.25 11.76
N ILE A 8 -2.87 4.24 11.25
CA ILE A 8 -3.54 4.28 9.94
C ILE A 8 -4.98 3.81 10.14
N ARG A 9 -5.93 4.74 10.20
CA ARG A 9 -7.36 4.41 10.16
C ARG A 9 -7.83 4.57 8.72
N LEU A 10 -8.36 3.50 8.14
CA LEU A 10 -8.77 3.46 6.74
C LEU A 10 -10.22 3.94 6.54
N GLY A 11 -11.04 4.04 7.60
CA GLY A 11 -12.38 4.66 7.56
C GLY A 11 -13.40 3.96 6.63
N GLU A 12 -14.63 4.49 6.56
CA GLU A 12 -15.46 4.32 5.37
C GLU A 12 -14.84 5.17 4.24
N GLY A 13 -14.73 4.60 3.05
CA GLY A 13 -14.17 5.28 1.89
C GLY A 13 -12.64 5.32 1.78
N ALA A 14 -11.88 4.62 2.62
CA ALA A 14 -10.48 4.30 2.33
C ALA A 14 -10.16 2.84 2.68
N ARG A 15 -9.27 2.22 1.90
CA ARG A 15 -8.82 0.85 2.14
C ARG A 15 -7.36 0.67 1.76
N LYS A 16 -6.72 -0.31 2.39
CA LYS A 16 -5.36 -0.73 2.07
C LYS A 16 -5.46 -2.02 1.27
N ARG A 17 -4.96 -2.02 0.04
CA ARG A 17 -4.66 -3.22 -0.73
C ARG A 17 -3.23 -3.64 -0.43
N HIS A 18 -3.03 -4.93 -0.18
CA HIS A 18 -1.71 -5.48 0.10
C HIS A 18 -1.58 -6.80 -0.63
N ASP A 19 -0.53 -6.90 -1.44
CA ASP A 19 -0.13 -8.13 -2.12
C ASP A 19 1.34 -8.40 -1.81
N HIS A 20 1.70 -9.64 -1.49
CA HIS A 20 3.10 -10.00 -1.37
C HIS A 20 3.36 -11.43 -1.83
N LYS A 21 4.59 -11.69 -2.24
CA LYS A 21 5.09 -13.02 -2.59
C LYS A 21 6.20 -13.39 -1.62
N THR A 22 6.12 -14.61 -1.09
CA THR A 22 7.16 -15.17 -0.22
C THR A 22 7.86 -16.35 -0.87
N GLU A 23 9.17 -16.42 -0.73
CA GLU A 23 9.98 -17.60 -1.08
C GLU A 23 10.80 -18.01 0.14
N LYS A 24 10.75 -19.30 0.50
CA LYS A 24 11.44 -19.85 1.69
C LYS A 24 11.20 -19.04 2.98
N GLY A 25 10.01 -18.47 3.13
CA GLY A 25 9.61 -17.66 4.29
C GLY A 25 10.07 -16.20 4.27
N GLN A 26 10.70 -15.72 3.19
CA GLN A 26 11.11 -14.33 3.01
C GLN A 26 10.22 -13.63 2.00
N VAL A 27 9.81 -12.39 2.28
CA VAL A 27 9.08 -11.55 1.31
C VAL A 27 10.06 -11.13 0.22
N VAL A 28 9.85 -11.63 -1.00
CA VAL A 28 10.68 -11.32 -2.17
C VAL A 28 10.07 -10.23 -3.05
N ALA A 29 8.76 -9.97 -2.90
CA ALA A 29 8.07 -8.88 -3.54
C ALA A 29 6.87 -8.48 -2.71
N PHE A 30 6.56 -7.19 -2.67
CA PHE A 30 5.32 -6.69 -2.08
C PHE A 30 4.79 -5.49 -2.85
N MET A 31 3.49 -5.25 -2.67
CA MET A 31 2.79 -4.06 -3.06
C MET A 31 1.85 -3.67 -1.91
N VAL A 32 1.91 -2.41 -1.48
CA VAL A 32 1.01 -1.81 -0.51
C VAL A 32 0.41 -0.58 -1.11
N GLN A 33 -0.90 -0.57 -1.29
CA GLN A 33 -1.62 0.53 -1.92
C GLN A 33 -2.72 1.08 -1.02
N LEU A 34 -2.75 2.40 -0.87
CA LEU A 34 -3.90 3.13 -0.35
C LEU A 34 -4.88 3.36 -1.49
N GLU A 35 -6.13 2.98 -1.28
CA GLU A 35 -7.23 3.28 -2.16
C GLU A 35 -8.27 4.11 -1.42
N VAL A 36 -8.91 5.03 -2.13
CA VAL A 36 -10.05 5.80 -1.63
C VAL A 36 -11.28 5.49 -2.49
N GLU A 37 -12.43 5.44 -1.85
CA GLU A 37 -13.71 5.34 -2.52
C GLU A 37 -14.10 6.73 -3.02
N VAL A 38 -14.29 6.85 -4.33
CA VAL A 38 -14.67 8.13 -4.95
C VAL A 38 -16.17 8.18 -5.29
N GLU A 39 -16.76 7.01 -5.46
CA GLU A 39 -18.18 6.75 -5.69
C GLU A 39 -18.49 5.39 -5.04
N GLU A 40 -19.75 5.11 -4.71
CA GLU A 40 -20.14 3.85 -4.04
C GLU A 40 -19.63 2.63 -4.81
N GLY A 41 -18.74 1.85 -4.18
CA GLY A 41 -18.09 0.68 -4.77
C GLY A 41 -16.91 0.98 -5.71
N VAL A 42 -16.63 2.23 -6.03
CA VAL A 42 -15.55 2.65 -6.95
C VAL A 42 -14.33 3.12 -6.17
N TRP A 43 -13.26 2.34 -6.28
CA TRP A 43 -12.01 2.57 -5.54
C TRP A 43 -10.89 3.01 -6.47
N ARG A 44 -10.19 4.09 -6.12
CA ARG A 44 -9.04 4.59 -6.86
C ARG A 44 -7.75 4.51 -6.03
N PRO A 45 -6.62 4.08 -6.63
CA PRO A 45 -5.33 4.14 -5.96
C PRO A 45 -4.90 5.59 -5.75
N VAL A 46 -4.39 5.89 -4.56
CA VAL A 46 -3.86 7.21 -4.19
C VAL A 46 -2.35 7.11 -3.92
N LEU A 47 -1.93 6.01 -3.31
CA LEU A 47 -0.53 5.78 -2.97
C LEU A 47 -0.23 4.32 -3.18
N ARG A 48 0.90 4.00 -3.80
CA ARG A 48 1.40 2.63 -3.91
C ARG A 48 2.86 2.61 -3.50
N TYR A 49 3.21 1.64 -2.67
CA TYR A 49 4.57 1.20 -2.43
C TYR A 49 4.73 -0.15 -3.07
N ASP A 50 5.73 -0.35 -3.91
CA ASP A 50 6.11 -1.68 -4.34
C ASP A 50 7.63 -1.86 -4.34
N CYS A 51 8.02 -3.12 -4.46
CA CYS A 51 9.42 -3.53 -4.59
C CYS A 51 9.70 -4.04 -6.02
N ALA A 52 9.15 -3.37 -7.04
CA ALA A 52 9.61 -3.62 -8.40
C ALA A 52 11.04 -3.09 -8.51
N HIS A 53 12.02 -3.98 -8.74
CA HIS A 53 13.46 -3.69 -8.95
C HIS A 53 14.34 -3.47 -7.70
N ASP A 54 14.20 -4.28 -6.64
CA ASP A 54 15.11 -4.30 -5.47
C ASP A 54 15.15 -3.02 -4.60
N PHE A 55 14.39 -1.98 -4.97
CA PHE A 55 14.22 -0.75 -4.21
C PHE A 55 12.74 -0.48 -3.92
N ALA A 56 12.45 0.10 -2.75
CA ALA A 56 11.10 0.52 -2.41
C ALA A 56 10.73 1.77 -3.22
N HIS A 57 9.78 1.65 -4.14
CA HIS A 57 9.26 2.78 -4.91
C HIS A 57 7.99 3.34 -4.25
N LYS A 58 7.75 4.65 -4.42
CA LYS A 58 6.55 5.33 -3.92
C LYS A 58 5.86 6.04 -5.07
N ASP A 59 4.77 5.47 -5.55
CA ASP A 59 3.92 6.07 -6.57
C ASP A 59 2.79 6.84 -5.90
N ARG A 60 2.67 8.14 -6.23
CA ARG A 60 1.54 8.98 -5.84
C ARG A 60 0.69 9.21 -7.07
N TYR A 61 -0.53 8.72 -7.03
CA TYR A 61 -1.53 9.02 -8.05
C TYR A 61 -2.30 10.25 -7.58
N ASN A 62 -2.41 11.26 -8.43
CA ASN A 62 -3.24 12.44 -8.13
C ASN A 62 -4.68 12.08 -8.50
N PRO A 63 -5.60 11.95 -7.53
CA PRO A 63 -7.01 11.66 -7.81
C PRO A 63 -7.75 12.85 -8.45
#